data_AF-A0A9E2Q322-F1
#
_entry.id   AF-A0A9E2Q322-F1
#
_cell.length_a   1.000
_cell.length_b   1.000
_cell.length_c   1.000
_cell.angle_alpha   90.00
_cell.angle_beta   90.00
_cell.angle_gamma   90.00
#
_symmetry.space_group_name_H-M   'P 1'
#
loop_
_entity.id
_entity.type
_entity.pdbx_description
1 polymer ?
#
loop_
_entity_poly.entity_id
_entity_poly.type
_entity_poly.pdbx_seq_one_letter_code
_entity_poly.pdbx_strand_id
1 'polypeptide(L)' 'MTEFYFNTRTHQVEEGRQSHWRSLMGPYPTREAAARALESAKARSEAFDHDDRSWKGDES' A
#
# COMPACT_ATOMS: atom_id res chain seq x y z
N MET A 1 -4.01 -15.50 -3.35
CA MET A 1 -4.07 -14.78 -2.06
C MET A 1 -4.70 -13.42 -2.36
N THR A 2 -5.62 -12.94 -1.53
CA THR A 2 -6.26 -11.64 -1.77
C THR A 2 -5.32 -10.55 -1.25
N GLU A 3 -4.82 -9.70 -2.15
CA GLU A 3 -3.97 -8.57 -1.80
C GLU A 3 -4.84 -7.35 -1.52
N PHE A 4 -4.67 -6.74 -0.35
CA PHE A 4 -5.41 -5.54 0.03
C PHE A 4 -4.51 -4.32 -0.12
N TYR A 5 -5.05 -3.25 -0.68
CA TYR A 5 -4.33 -2.00 -0.84
C TYR A 5 -5.12 -0.87 -0.22
N PHE A 6 -4.42 0.07 0.41
CA PHE A 6 -5.05 1.27 0.93
C PHE A 6 -4.86 2.42 -0.07
N ASN A 7 -5.95 3.01 -0.52
CA ASN A 7 -5.93 4.16 -1.40
C ASN A 7 -5.78 5.45 -0.58
N THR A 8 -4.66 6.14 -0.73
CA THR A 8 -4.38 7.39 -0.02
C THR A 8 -5.11 8.60 -0.60
N ARG A 9 -5.66 8.49 -1.82
CA ARG A 9 -6.48 9.56 -2.43
C ARG A 9 -7.92 9.51 -1.96
N THR A 10 -8.51 8.32 -1.89
CA THR A 10 -9.92 8.13 -1.46
C THR A 10 -10.05 7.76 0.01
N HIS A 11 -8.94 7.40 0.68
CA HIS A 11 -8.90 6.85 2.03
C HIS A 11 -9.74 5.58 2.21
N GLN A 12 -9.75 4.72 1.19
CA GLN A 12 -10.49 3.47 1.21
C GLN A 12 -9.56 2.28 1.00
N VAL A 13 -9.91 1.14 1.60
CA VAL A 13 -9.23 -0.13 1.29
C VAL A 13 -9.86 -0.72 0.04
N GLU A 14 -9.02 -1.06 -0.93
CA GLU A 14 -9.36 -1.73 -2.17
C GLU A 14 -8.83 -3.17 -2.15
N GLU A 15 -9.66 -4.10 -2.63
CA GLU A 15 -9.28 -5.49 -2.86
C GLU A 15 -8.65 -5.59 -4.23
N GLY A 16 -7.35 -5.87 -4.27
CA GLY A 16 -6.56 -5.81 -5.50
C GLY A 16 -6.24 -4.39 -5.96
N ARG A 17 -5.54 -4.30 -7.09
CA ARG A 17 -5.00 -3.06 -7.64
C ARG A 17 -6.05 -2.34 -8.51
N GLN A 18 -7.10 -1.87 -7.87
CA GLN A 18 -8.23 -1.18 -8.52
C GLN A 18 -7.85 0.25 -8.97
N SER A 19 -7.01 0.93 -8.19
CA SER A 19 -6.54 2.29 -8.47
C SER A 19 -5.06 2.34 -8.88
N HIS A 20 -4.61 3.53 -9.29
CA HIS A 20 -3.22 3.78 -9.66
C HIS A 20 -2.27 3.42 -8.51
N TRP A 21 -1.22 2.65 -8.82
CA TRP A 21 -0.26 2.17 -7.85
C TRP A 21 0.39 3.25 -6.99
N ARG A 22 0.61 4.45 -7.56
CA ARG A 22 1.15 5.63 -6.84
C ARG A 22 0.25 6.18 -5.76
N SER A 23 -1.01 5.76 -5.73
CA SER A 23 -1.98 6.13 -4.71
C SER A 23 -2.34 4.95 -3.81
N LEU A 24 -1.74 3.78 -4.03
CA LEU A 24 -1.98 2.57 -3.27
C LEU A 24 -0.79 2.30 -2.34
N MET A 25 -1.07 2.09 -1.05
CA MET A 25 -0.11 1.54 -0.10
C MET A 25 -0.41 0.06 0.11
N GLY A 26 0.62 -0.79 0.13
CA GLY A 26 0.47 -2.24 0.22
C GLY A 26 1.38 -2.98 -0.77
N PRO A 27 1.32 -4.32 -0.84
CA PRO A 27 0.19 -5.18 -0.47
C PRO A 27 0.08 -5.50 1.02
N TYR A 28 -1.14 -5.40 1.55
CA TYR A 28 -1.47 -5.84 2.90
C TYR A 28 -2.14 -7.22 2.88
N PRO A 29 -1.87 -8.07 3.88
CA PRO A 29 -2.45 -9.41 3.96
C PRO A 29 -3.94 -9.39 4.38
N THR A 30 -4.40 -8.29 4.99
CA THR A 30 -5.78 -8.13 5.45
C THR A 30 -6.28 -6.71 5.23
N ARG A 31 -7.60 -6.57 5.09
CA ARG A 31 -8.28 -5.27 5.02
C ARG A 31 -8.00 -4.40 6.25
N GLU A 32 -7.95 -5.00 7.43
CA GLU A 32 -7.70 -4.25 8.68
C GLU A 32 -6.27 -3.69 8.72
N ALA A 33 -5.26 -4.46 8.28
CA ALA A 33 -3.90 -3.97 8.16
C ALA A 33 -3.80 -2.79 7.17
N ALA A 34 -4.51 -2.87 6.05
CA ALA A 34 -4.62 -1.77 5.10
C ALA A 34 -5.31 -0.54 5.70
N ALA A 35 -6.39 -0.71 6.47
CA ALA A 35 -7.09 0.40 7.12
C ALA A 35 -6.23 1.10 8.20
N ARG A 36 -5.47 0.31 8.99
CA ARG A 36 -4.52 0.80 10.00
C ARG A 36 -3.34 1.55 9.38
N ALA A 37 -3.05 1.33 8.09
CA ALA A 37 -1.97 2.00 7.40
C ALA A 37 -2.13 3.52 7.37
N LEU A 38 -3.35 4.08 7.38
CA LEU A 38 -3.57 5.53 7.43
C LEU A 38 -2.92 6.18 8.67
N GLU A 39 -3.08 5.56 9.83
CA GLU A 39 -2.52 6.06 11.10
C GLU A 39 -0.99 6.09 11.04
N SER A 40 -0.40 5.08 10.40
CA SER A 40 1.06 4.96 10.24
C SER A 40 1.59 5.85 9.11
N ALA A 41 0.84 5.98 8.03
CA ALA A 41 1.22 6.75 6.85
C ALA A 41 1.19 8.24 7.10
N LYS A 42 0.26 8.78 7.91
CA LYS A 42 0.34 10.20 8.31
C LYS A 42 1.66 10.54 9.02
N ALA A 43 2.25 9.58 9.74
CA ALA A 43 3.53 9.75 10.41
C ALA A 43 4.75 9.40 9.54
N ARG A 44 4.56 8.62 8.45
CA ARG A 44 5.63 8.11 7.57
C ARG A 44 5.57 8.62 6.12
N SER A 45 4.56 9.38 5.73
CA SER A 45 4.38 9.89 4.36
C SER A 45 5.48 10.86 3.94
N GLU A 46 6.19 11.47 4.90
CA GLU A 46 7.41 12.23 4.62
C GLU A 46 8.65 11.33 4.42
N ALA A 47 8.62 10.08 4.91
CA ALA A 47 9.76 9.17 4.92
C ALA A 47 9.73 8.10 3.81
N PHE A 48 8.58 7.88 3.15
CA PHE A 48 8.39 6.71 2.26
C PHE A 48 8.35 7.02 0.76
N ASP A 49 8.62 8.25 0.33
CA ASP A 49 8.83 8.56 -1.11
C ASP A 49 10.15 7.95 -1.65
N HIS A 50 10.98 7.35 -0.80
CA HIS A 50 12.33 6.89 -1.16
C HIS A 50 12.48 5.37 -1.39
N ASP A 51 11.47 4.52 -1.12
CA ASP A 51 11.69 3.05 -1.09
C ASP A 51 11.15 2.28 -2.32
N ASP A 52 10.78 2.96 -3.41
CA ASP A 52 10.28 2.32 -4.65
C ASP A 52 11.42 1.82 -5.57
N ARG A 53 12.47 1.18 -5.02
CA ARG A 53 13.56 0.59 -5.84
C ARG A 53 14.05 -0.78 -5.41
N SER A 54 13.37 -1.50 -4.55
CA SER A 54 13.75 -2.90 -4.25
C SER A 54 12.55 -3.77 -4.01
N TRP A 55 11.91 -4.20 -5.10
CA TRP A 55 11.29 -5.53 -5.14
C TRP A 55 11.15 -6.03 -6.59
N LYS A 56 12.30 -6.11 -7.28
CA LYS A 56 12.52 -7.13 -8.31
C LYS A 56 13.46 -8.15 -7.70
N GLY A 57 12.96 -9.33 -7.38
CA GLY A 57 13.78 -10.37 -6.80
C GLY A 57 13.00 -11.60 -6.39
N ASP A 58 12.28 -12.21 -7.33
CA ASP A 58 12.18 -13.67 -7.35
C ASP A 58 11.95 -14.11 -8.81
N GLU A 59 13.04 -14.10 -9.58
CA GLU A 59 13.16 -14.81 -10.85
C GLU A 59 14.03 -16.06 -10.58
N SER A 60 13.42 -17.26 -10.54
CA SER A 60 13.90 -18.52 -11.16
C SER A 60 13.06 -19.73 -10.73
#